data_AF-A0A2N1QBW2-F1
#
_entry.id   AF-A0A2N1QBW2-F1
#
_cell.length_a   1.000
_cell.length_b   1.000
_cell.length_c   1.000
_cell.angle_alpha   90.00
_cell.angle_beta   90.00
_cell.angle_gamma   90.00
#
_symmetry.space_group_name_H-M   'P 1'
#
loop_
_entity.id
_entity.type
_entity.pdbx_description
1 polymer ?
#
loop_
_entity_poly.entity_id
_entity_poly.type
_entity_poly.pdbx_seq_one_letter_code
_entity_poly.pdbx_strand_id
1 'polypeptide(L)'
;MFDITQEEINAIVETIVISKDPLVFSMIPAREKKKYIILCMIIHYFEKDKKYSEKEVNEILKPMFEDFVMMRRYLVDYNFLDRTTDGKAYWLVANLEEYKQFDIRNL
;
A
#
# COMPACT_ATOMS: atom_id res chain seq x y z
N MET A 1 -11.57 8.65 -8.07
CA MET A 1 -10.42 7.76 -8.32
C MET A 1 -9.57 8.40 -9.40
N PHE A 2 -8.24 8.30 -9.32
CA PHE A 2 -7.36 8.89 -10.33
C PHE A 2 -7.35 8.00 -11.59
N ASP A 3 -7.34 8.63 -12.76
CA ASP A 3 -6.99 7.93 -14.00
C ASP A 3 -5.46 7.78 -14.04
N ILE A 4 -4.95 6.54 -13.93
CA ILE A 4 -3.52 6.24 -13.79
C ILE A 4 -3.10 5.33 -14.94
N THR A 5 -2.08 5.75 -15.69
CA THR A 5 -1.53 4.97 -16.80
C THR A 5 -0.39 4.05 -16.35
N GLN A 6 -0.03 3.07 -17.20
CA GLN A 6 1.10 2.19 -16.93
C GLN A 6 2.43 2.96 -16.88
N GLU A 7 2.60 3.99 -17.70
CA GLU A 7 3.80 4.84 -17.71
C GLU A 7 3.96 5.56 -16.37
N GLU A 8 2.87 6.01 -15.75
CA GLU A 8 2.91 6.64 -14.44
C GLU A 8 3.28 5.65 -13.33
N ILE A 9 2.80 4.41 -13.41
CA ILE A 9 3.19 3.34 -12.49
C ILE A 9 4.69 3.06 -12.64
N ASN A 10 5.16 2.85 -13.87
CA ASN A 10 6.57 2.56 -14.16
C ASN A 10 7.47 3.70 -13.68
N ALA A 11 7.08 4.96 -13.93
CA ALA A 11 7.83 6.11 -13.44
C ALA A 11 7.94 6.14 -11.91
N ILE A 12 6.90 5.74 -11.18
CA ILE A 12 6.97 5.61 -9.71
C ILE A 12 7.90 4.48 -9.30
N VAL A 13 7.82 3.32 -9.96
CA VAL A 13 8.71 2.20 -9.69
C VAL A 13 10.18 2.60 -9.89
N GLU A 14 10.50 3.24 -11.02
CA GLU A 14 11.88 3.65 -11.34
C GLU A 14 12.43 4.74 -10.41
N THR A 15 11.58 5.63 -9.90
CA THR A 15 12.04 6.81 -9.14
C THR A 15 11.93 6.69 -7.63
N ILE A 16 11.03 5.83 -7.11
CA ILE A 16 10.72 5.76 -5.68
C ILE A 16 10.95 4.36 -5.10
N VAL A 17 10.76 3.28 -5.88
CA VAL A 17 10.95 1.92 -5.38
C VAL A 17 12.43 1.58 -5.36
N ILE A 18 12.98 1.36 -4.15
CA ILE A 18 14.39 0.98 -3.95
C ILE A 18 14.58 -0.52 -4.16
N SER A 19 13.60 -1.32 -3.71
CA SER A 19 13.63 -2.78 -3.79
C SER A 19 12.21 -3.29 -4.02
N LYS A 20 12.06 -4.35 -4.81
CA LYS A 20 10.77 -5.04 -5.06
C LYS A 20 10.56 -6.24 -4.14
N ASP A 21 11.64 -6.84 -3.64
CA ASP A 21 11.61 -7.98 -2.72
C ASP A 21 12.78 -7.90 -1.70
N PRO A 22 12.52 -7.42 -0.46
CA PRO A 22 11.25 -6.87 0.02
C PRO A 22 10.91 -5.55 -0.69
N LEU A 23 9.62 -5.19 -0.75
CA LEU A 23 9.19 -3.89 -1.26
C LEU A 23 9.69 -2.78 -0.34
N VAL A 24 10.43 -1.80 -0.87
CA VAL A 24 10.98 -0.66 -0.11
C VAL A 24 10.85 0.62 -0.91
N PHE A 25 10.40 1.70 -0.27
CA PHE A 25 10.25 3.02 -0.86
C PHE A 25 11.30 4.01 -0.31
N SER A 26 11.85 4.87 -1.17
CA SER A 26 12.78 5.92 -0.76
C SER A 26 12.10 7.09 -0.05
N MET A 27 10.83 7.34 -0.37
CA MET A 27 10.06 8.43 0.19
C MET A 27 8.56 8.21 -0.06
N ILE A 28 7.73 8.95 0.68
CA ILE A 28 6.31 9.09 0.40
C ILE A 28 6.08 10.45 -0.27
N PRO A 29 5.60 10.49 -1.53
CA PRO A 29 5.45 11.72 -2.27
C PRO A 29 4.29 12.57 -1.72
N ALA A 30 4.49 13.88 -1.67
CA ALA A 30 3.45 14.84 -1.28
C ALA A 30 2.31 14.92 -2.30
N ARG A 31 2.57 14.59 -3.58
CA ARG A 31 1.55 14.59 -4.63
C ARG A 31 0.60 13.42 -4.44
N GLU A 32 -0.68 13.74 -4.28
CA GLU A 32 -1.73 12.77 -3.94
C GLU A 32 -1.82 11.59 -4.92
N LYS A 33 -1.78 11.86 -6.23
CA LYS A 33 -1.81 10.80 -7.25
C LYS A 33 -0.63 9.83 -7.12
N LYS A 34 0.58 10.35 -6.85
CA LYS A 34 1.78 9.52 -6.68
C LYS A 34 1.72 8.69 -5.39
N LYS A 35 1.19 9.29 -4.31
CA LYS A 35 0.97 8.60 -3.03
C LYS A 35 -0.03 7.46 -3.21
N TYR A 36 -1.13 7.72 -3.92
CA TYR A 36 -2.14 6.71 -4.24
C TYR A 36 -1.55 5.49 -4.97
N ILE A 37 -0.67 5.70 -5.95
CA ILE A 37 0.02 4.61 -6.66
C ILE A 37 0.81 3.72 -5.70
N ILE A 38 1.57 4.32 -4.77
CA ILE A 38 2.34 3.58 -3.76
C ILE A 38 1.42 2.77 -2.84
N LEU A 39 0.32 3.37 -2.37
CA LEU A 39 -0.66 2.65 -1.54
C LEU A 39 -1.28 1.47 -2.29
N CYS A 40 -1.58 1.62 -3.59
CA CYS A 40 -2.08 0.52 -4.43
C CYS A 40 -1.06 -0.62 -4.60
N MET A 41 0.25 -0.35 -4.52
CA MET A 41 1.27 -1.42 -4.51
C MET A 41 1.27 -2.16 -3.17
N ILE A 42 1.10 -1.44 -2.07
CA ILE A 42 1.17 -1.98 -0.71
C ILE A 42 0.00 -2.94 -0.42
N ILE A 43 -1.21 -2.69 -0.93
CA ILE A 43 -2.38 -3.52 -0.63
C ILE A 43 -2.22 -4.98 -1.06
N HIS A 44 -1.36 -5.26 -2.04
CA HIS A 44 -1.06 -6.61 -2.55
C HIS A 44 -0.28 -7.49 -1.56
N TYR A 45 0.21 -6.90 -0.47
CA TYR A 45 0.86 -7.60 0.65
C TYR A 45 -0.13 -7.99 1.76
N PHE A 46 -1.42 -7.66 1.59
CA PHE A 46 -2.50 -8.11 2.45
C PHE A 46 -3.29 -9.22 1.76
N GLU A 47 -3.67 -10.23 2.53
CA GLU A 47 -4.48 -11.34 2.09
C GLU A 47 -5.97 -10.97 2.21
N LYS A 48 -6.73 -11.35 1.18
CA LYS A 48 -8.19 -11.22 1.21
C LYS A 48 -8.78 -12.08 2.33
N ASP A 49 -9.86 -11.59 2.94
CA ASP A 49 -10.64 -12.28 3.98
C ASP A 49 -9.86 -12.57 5.28
N LYS A 50 -8.64 -12.04 5.43
CA LYS A 50 -7.83 -12.13 6.65
C LYS A 50 -8.01 -10.89 7.52
N LYS A 51 -8.12 -11.13 8.83
CA LYS A 51 -8.02 -10.09 9.86
C LYS A 51 -6.60 -10.06 10.42
N TYR A 52 -6.07 -8.86 10.56
CA TYR A 52 -4.74 -8.58 11.07
C TYR A 52 -4.86 -7.79 12.37
N SER A 53 -4.05 -8.14 13.36
CA SER A 53 -3.77 -7.25 14.48
C SER A 53 -2.97 -6.02 14.03
N GLU A 54 -3.00 -4.96 14.83
CA GLU A 54 -2.13 -3.78 14.60
C GLU A 54 -0.65 -4.19 14.43
N LYS A 55 -0.19 -5.15 15.24
CA LYS A 55 1.18 -5.65 15.18
C LYS A 55 1.48 -6.31 13.83
N GLU A 56 0.60 -7.16 13.32
CA GLU A 56 0.83 -7.82 12.02
C GLU A 56 0.83 -6.82 10.87
N VAL A 57 -0.07 -5.84 10.88
CA VAL A 57 -0.03 -4.74 9.90
C VAL A 57 1.31 -4.00 9.96
N ASN A 58 1.82 -3.73 11.17
CA ASN A 58 3.11 -3.08 11.32
C ASN A 58 4.26 -3.92 10.79
N GLU A 59 4.27 -5.23 11.04
CA GLU A 59 5.32 -6.11 10.51
C GLU A 59 5.31 -6.18 8.97
N ILE A 60 4.13 -6.06 8.34
CA ILE A 60 4.03 -5.95 6.87
C ILE A 60 4.62 -4.62 6.38
N LEU A 61 4.31 -3.51 7.04
CA LEU A 61 4.64 -2.16 6.56
C LEU A 61 6.03 -1.67 6.94
N LYS A 62 6.57 -2.10 8.09
CA LYS A 62 7.88 -1.67 8.62
C LYS A 62 9.03 -1.82 7.63
N PRO A 63 9.16 -2.93 6.88
CA PRO A 63 10.23 -3.06 5.89
C PRO A 63 10.08 -2.09 4.72
N MET A 64 8.86 -1.63 4.43
CA MET A 64 8.56 -0.82 3.24
C MET A 64 8.90 0.65 3.42
N PHE A 65 8.66 1.20 4.60
CA PHE A 65 8.92 2.61 4.90
C PHE A 65 9.04 2.83 6.42
N GLU A 66 9.95 3.73 6.84
CA GLU A 66 10.22 3.99 8.27
C GLU A 66 9.00 4.51 9.03
N ASP A 67 8.18 5.36 8.39
CA ASP A 67 6.92 5.84 8.95
C ASP A 67 5.75 4.93 8.53
N PHE A 68 5.85 3.67 8.97
CA PHE A 68 4.82 2.65 8.73
C PHE A 68 3.49 3.00 9.42
N VAL A 69 3.51 3.84 10.47
CA VAL A 69 2.30 4.35 11.15
C VAL A 69 1.52 5.29 10.23
N MET A 70 2.21 6.21 9.54
CA MET A 70 1.60 7.04 8.50
C MET A 70 1.05 6.18 7.36
N MET A 71 1.77 5.15 6.90
CA MET A 71 1.27 4.24 5.86
C MET A 71 -0.01 3.53 6.27
N ARG A 72 -0.05 2.98 7.49
CA ARG A 72 -1.24 2.35 8.03
C ARG A 72 -2.44 3.30 8.08
N ARG A 73 -2.22 4.56 8.48
CA ARG A 73 -3.26 5.59 8.47
C ARG A 73 -3.78 5.86 7.07
N TYR A 74 -2.90 6.06 6.09
CA TYR A 74 -3.35 6.28 4.72
C TYR A 74 -4.09 5.09 4.13
N LEU A 75 -3.66 3.86 4.41
CA LEU A 75 -4.41 2.68 3.96
C LEU A 75 -5.85 2.69 4.47
N VAL A 76 -6.10 3.21 5.67
CA VAL A 76 -7.46 3.39 6.22
C VAL A 76 -8.16 4.61 5.62
N ASP A 77 -7.49 5.77 5.58
CA ASP A 77 -8.06 7.03 5.08
C ASP A 77 -8.49 6.92 3.60
N TYR A 78 -7.81 6.08 2.82
CA TYR A 78 -8.13 5.80 1.41
C TYR A 78 -9.10 4.63 1.22
N ASN A 79 -9.65 4.06 2.28
CA ASN A 79 -10.54 2.90 2.27
C ASN A 79 -9.93 1.66 1.56
N PHE A 80 -8.62 1.43 1.75
CA PHE A 80 -8.00 0.18 1.32
C PHE A 80 -8.03 -0.88 2.42
N LEU A 81 -7.78 -0.45 3.65
CA LEU A 81 -8.01 -1.22 4.86
C LEU A 81 -9.17 -0.58 5.63
N ASP A 82 -9.91 -1.40 6.35
CA ASP A 82 -10.80 -0.94 7.41
C ASP A 82 -10.29 -1.50 8.74
N ARG A 83 -10.77 -0.94 9.85
CA ARG A 83 -10.34 -1.32 11.20
C ARG A 83 -11.45 -1.21 12.23
N THR A 84 -11.30 -1.93 13.33
CA THR A 84 -12.14 -1.71 14.51
C THR A 84 -11.91 -0.31 15.08
N THR A 85 -12.93 0.24 15.76
CA THR A 85 -12.85 1.56 16.41
C THR A 85 -11.74 1.64 17.46
N ASP A 86 -11.43 0.52 18.12
CA ASP A 86 -10.32 0.39 19.07
C ASP A 86 -8.96 0.11 18.41
N GLY A 87 -8.91 0.02 17.08
CA GLY A 87 -7.69 -0.18 16.30
C GLY A 87 -7.02 -1.54 16.47
N LYS A 88 -7.68 -2.52 17.11
CA LYS A 88 -7.09 -3.84 17.38
C LYS A 88 -7.09 -4.78 16.20
N ALA A 89 -8.02 -4.61 15.27
CA ALA A 89 -8.10 -5.42 14.06
C ALA A 89 -8.22 -4.55 12.81
N TYR A 90 -7.56 -5.00 11.75
CA TYR A 90 -7.58 -4.43 10.41
C TYR A 90 -7.91 -5.52 9.39
N TRP A 91 -8.52 -5.16 8.27
CA TRP A 91 -8.75 -6.09 7.16
C TRP A 91 -8.77 -5.36 5.83
N LEU A 92 -8.40 -6.07 4.78
CA LEU A 92 -8.47 -5.56 3.41
C LEU A 92 -9.93 -5.40 3.00
N VAL A 93 -10.31 -4.21 2.56
CA VAL A 93 -11.61 -3.92 1.94
C VAL A 93 -11.47 -3.63 0.43
N ALA A 94 -10.27 -3.31 -0.04
CA ALA A 94 -9.98 -3.14 -1.46
C ALA A 94 -10.16 -4.46 -2.23
N ASN A 95 -10.69 -4.36 -3.45
CA ASN A 95 -10.76 -5.48 -4.38
C ASN A 95 -9.46 -5.58 -5.18
N LEU A 96 -8.59 -6.54 -4.86
CA LEU A 96 -7.27 -6.67 -5.48
C LEU A 96 -7.32 -6.80 -7.02
N GLU A 97 -8.40 -7.34 -7.58
CA GLU A 97 -8.59 -7.45 -9.04
C GLU A 97 -8.66 -6.07 -9.72
N GLU A 98 -9.24 -5.07 -9.06
CA GLU A 98 -9.31 -3.69 -9.56
C GLU A 98 -7.94 -3.00 -9.53
N TYR A 99 -7.00 -3.53 -8.74
CA TYR A 99 -5.66 -2.98 -8.54
C TYR A 99 -4.55 -3.87 -9.09
N LYS A 100 -4.86 -4.89 -9.90
CA LYS A 100 -3.87 -5.87 -10.38
C LYS A 100 -2.67 -5.26 -11.11
N GLN A 101 -2.86 -4.14 -11.81
CA GLN A 101 -1.79 -3.41 -12.52
C GLN A 101 -0.74 -2.77 -11.60
N PHE A 102 -1.04 -2.68 -10.30
CA PHE A 102 -0.12 -2.19 -9.28
C PHE A 102 0.60 -3.30 -8.54
N ASP A 103 0.33 -4.58 -8.84
CA ASP A 103 1.01 -5.70 -8.18
C ASP A 103 2.46 -5.79 -8.67
N ILE A 104 3.38 -5.29 -7.84
CA ILE A 104 4.80 -5.20 -8.17
C ILE A 104 5.48 -6.57 -8.36
N ARG A 105 4.85 -7.66 -7.92
CA ARG A 105 5.33 -9.03 -8.14
C ARG A 105 5.11 -9.49 -9.59
N ASN A 106 4.23 -8.81 -10.32
CA ASN A 106 3.91 -9.06 -11.73
C ASN A 106 4.51 -7.99 -12.68
N LEU A 107 5.25 -7.01 -12.14
CA LEU A 107 5.92 -5.92 -12.88
C LEU A 107 7.42 -6.17 -13.02
#